data_AF-A0A5C8TYP1-F1
#
_entry.id   AF-A0A5C8TYP1-F1
#
_cell.length_a   1.000
_cell.length_b   1.000
_cell.length_c   1.000
_cell.angle_alpha   90.00
_cell.angle_beta   90.00
_cell.angle_gamma   90.00
#
_symmetry.space_group_name_H-M   'P 1'
#
loop_
_entity.id
_entity.type
_entity.pdbx_description
1 polymer ?
#
loop_
_entity_poly.entity_id
_entity_poly.type
_entity_poly.pdbx_seq_one_letter_code
_entity_poly.pdbx_strand_id
1 'polypeptide(L)'
;QGVANATPDTTPPVFQSASVNAASLVLTYNEALDATNVPAAGAFAVTVAGGAVGVSSVAVNSTAQTVTLTLAAPVTSSQAVTVAYTDPTAGNDALAVQDLAGNDAATLAAQSVANTTPPPADTTPPMFQSAAVNGANLVLTYNEALDATNVPAAGTFAVTVAGSPVAVSGIAVNSATQTVTLTLAAPVTSGQAITVAYTDPTAGNDALAVQDLVGNDAATLAAQSVANTTPPPADTTPPVFQSAAVNGASLVLTYNEALDATNVPAAGAFAVTVAGSAASVSGVAVNSTARTVTLTLAAPVTSGQAVTVAYTDPTAGNDVLAVQDLAGNDAATLAAQAVTNNTPSAAGITINDTEAGNVINGGSGNDTLRGNGGNDTIYGGGGNDYISGGAGNDVLIGGPGTDLLYGGAGADRFVFQSLADFGPASAPDYIELIAGDGDQIDLSAIDANSLISGMQGFTFIGTGAFTGQAGQLHYQRGTQGGTQLVSADTNGDSKPDFQFVVGASTLTANNFILGS
;
A
#
# COMPACT_ATOMS: atom_id res chain seq x y z
N GLN A 1 -93.27 -41.80 41.25
CA GLN A 1 -92.37 -41.94 42.42
C GLN A 1 -91.05 -42.46 41.90
N GLY A 2 -90.17 -41.54 41.53
CA GLY A 2 -88.82 -41.82 41.02
C GLY A 2 -88.00 -40.57 41.26
N VAL A 3 -87.97 -40.13 42.53
CA VAL A 3 -87.06 -39.09 42.99
C VAL A 3 -85.67 -39.68 42.90
N ALA A 4 -84.98 -39.37 41.81
CA ALA A 4 -83.53 -39.47 41.76
C ALA A 4 -83.01 -38.48 42.81
N ASN A 5 -82.75 -39.01 44.00
CA ASN A 5 -82.00 -38.33 45.05
C ASN A 5 -80.54 -38.25 44.58
N ALA A 6 -80.29 -37.40 43.58
CA ALA A 6 -78.96 -36.84 43.40
C ALA A 6 -78.69 -36.05 44.68
N THR A 7 -77.58 -36.35 45.36
CA THR A 7 -77.06 -35.47 46.40
C THR A 7 -77.07 -34.04 45.86
N PRO A 8 -77.67 -33.06 46.56
CA PRO A 8 -77.65 -31.68 46.10
C PRO A 8 -76.23 -31.30 45.75
N ASP A 9 -76.02 -30.73 44.57
CA ASP A 9 -74.71 -30.21 44.24
C ASP A 9 -74.39 -29.09 45.21
N THR A 10 -73.30 -29.25 45.96
CA THR A 10 -72.83 -28.26 46.94
C THR A 10 -71.47 -27.71 46.54
N THR A 11 -70.98 -28.03 45.35
CA THR A 11 -69.65 -27.64 44.89
C THR A 11 -69.79 -26.38 44.05
N PRO A 12 -69.20 -25.24 44.44
CA PRO A 12 -69.34 -24.03 43.65
C PRO A 12 -68.47 -24.04 42.38
N PRO A 13 -68.86 -23.26 41.35
CA PRO A 13 -68.08 -23.14 40.13
C PRO A 13 -66.73 -22.45 40.41
N VAL A 14 -65.68 -23.03 39.83
CA VAL A 14 -64.28 -22.62 39.99
C VAL A 14 -63.77 -21.99 38.70
N PHE A 15 -63.23 -20.77 38.81
CA PHE A 15 -62.57 -20.07 37.72
C PHE A 15 -61.38 -20.87 37.17
N GLN A 16 -61.29 -21.00 35.85
CA GLN A 16 -60.18 -21.68 35.17
C GLN A 16 -59.27 -20.72 34.40
N SER A 17 -59.84 -19.84 33.58
CA SER A 17 -59.04 -18.97 32.70
C SER A 17 -59.81 -17.73 32.26
N ALA A 18 -59.08 -16.71 31.82
CA ALA A 18 -59.65 -15.53 31.20
C ALA A 18 -58.87 -15.17 29.93
N SER A 19 -59.60 -14.78 28.89
CA SER A 19 -59.02 -14.24 27.65
C SER A 19 -59.76 -12.98 27.20
N VAL A 20 -59.09 -12.11 26.47
CA VAL A 20 -59.71 -10.90 25.89
C VAL A 20 -59.34 -10.77 24.42
N ASN A 21 -60.30 -10.36 23.60
CA ASN A 21 -60.11 -9.93 22.22
C ASN A 21 -60.89 -8.63 22.00
N ALA A 22 -60.17 -7.54 21.75
CA ALA A 22 -60.72 -6.19 21.67
C ALA A 22 -61.59 -5.86 22.91
N ALA A 23 -62.90 -5.66 22.75
CA ALA A 23 -63.81 -5.32 23.85
C ALA A 23 -64.43 -6.54 24.54
N SER A 24 -64.16 -7.77 24.11
CA SER A 24 -64.79 -8.98 24.63
C SER A 24 -63.83 -9.75 25.54
N LEU A 25 -64.11 -9.77 26.85
CA LEU A 25 -63.33 -10.52 27.86
C LEU A 25 -64.15 -11.72 28.34
N VAL A 26 -63.62 -12.93 28.18
CA VAL A 26 -64.30 -14.19 28.49
C VAL A 26 -63.60 -14.85 29.68
N LEU A 27 -64.34 -15.07 30.76
CA LEU A 27 -63.95 -15.89 31.91
C LEU A 27 -64.54 -17.30 31.72
N THR A 28 -63.73 -18.33 31.90
CA THR A 28 -64.13 -19.75 31.78
C THR A 28 -64.09 -20.40 33.15
N TYR A 29 -65.11 -21.19 33.45
CA TYR A 29 -65.27 -21.95 34.69
C TYR A 29 -65.24 -23.45 34.40
N ASN A 30 -65.17 -24.28 35.45
CA ASN A 30 -65.07 -25.74 35.35
C ASN A 30 -66.40 -26.47 35.11
N GLU A 31 -67.50 -25.76 35.12
CA GLU A 31 -68.84 -26.33 35.05
C GLU A 31 -69.87 -25.36 34.48
N ALA A 32 -71.08 -25.86 34.24
CA ALA A 32 -72.15 -25.08 33.66
C ALA A 32 -72.66 -24.03 34.65
N LEU A 33 -72.80 -22.80 34.16
CA LEU A 33 -73.26 -21.66 34.95
C LEU A 33 -74.77 -21.42 34.77
N ASP A 34 -75.41 -20.78 35.73
CA ASP A 34 -76.79 -20.34 35.61
C ASP A 34 -76.89 -19.06 34.77
N ALA A 35 -77.41 -19.20 33.55
CA ALA A 35 -77.59 -18.05 32.66
C ALA A 35 -78.84 -17.21 32.97
N THR A 36 -79.72 -17.67 33.87
CA THR A 36 -80.95 -16.94 34.24
C THR A 36 -80.71 -15.88 35.31
N ASN A 37 -79.63 -16.04 36.09
CA ASN A 37 -79.18 -15.13 37.13
C ASN A 37 -77.83 -14.54 36.70
N VAL A 38 -77.88 -13.39 36.03
CA VAL A 38 -76.68 -12.73 35.48
C VAL A 38 -76.07 -11.81 36.55
N PRO A 39 -74.77 -11.97 36.87
CA PRO A 39 -74.12 -11.13 37.85
C PRO A 39 -74.06 -9.66 37.42
N ALA A 40 -74.08 -8.75 38.40
CA ALA A 40 -73.99 -7.33 38.13
C ALA A 40 -72.62 -6.95 37.54
N ALA A 41 -72.59 -6.04 36.55
CA ALA A 41 -71.34 -5.57 35.95
C ALA A 41 -70.34 -4.99 36.98
N GLY A 42 -70.85 -4.37 38.05
CA GLY A 42 -70.04 -3.83 39.15
C GLY A 42 -69.35 -4.88 40.04
N ALA A 43 -69.71 -6.16 39.91
CA ALA A 43 -69.02 -7.26 40.59
C ALA A 43 -67.64 -7.55 39.96
N PHE A 44 -67.40 -7.07 38.74
CA PHE A 44 -66.14 -7.28 38.02
C PHE A 44 -65.29 -6.02 38.01
N ALA A 45 -64.05 -6.12 38.47
CA ALA A 45 -63.05 -5.05 38.34
C ALA A 45 -62.03 -5.45 37.27
N VAL A 46 -62.06 -4.75 36.14
CA VAL A 46 -61.10 -4.97 35.04
C VAL A 46 -60.10 -3.83 35.01
N THR A 47 -58.80 -4.15 34.93
CA THR A 47 -57.76 -3.16 34.65
C THR A 47 -57.04 -3.46 33.35
N VAL A 48 -56.73 -2.42 32.58
CA VAL A 48 -55.99 -2.48 31.32
C VAL A 48 -54.82 -1.52 31.43
N ALA A 49 -53.60 -2.03 31.28
CA ALA A 49 -52.36 -1.29 31.52
C ALA A 49 -52.32 -0.56 32.88
N GLY A 50 -52.97 -1.12 33.90
CA GLY A 50 -53.05 -0.55 35.25
C GLY A 50 -54.16 0.48 35.47
N GLY A 51 -54.88 0.90 34.42
CA GLY A 51 -56.05 1.77 34.52
C GLY A 51 -57.35 0.96 34.61
N ALA A 52 -58.32 1.41 35.41
CA ALA A 52 -59.62 0.74 35.50
C ALA A 52 -60.43 0.93 34.21
N VAL A 53 -61.03 -0.15 33.70
CA VAL A 53 -61.92 -0.14 32.54
C VAL A 53 -63.29 -0.66 32.96
N GLY A 54 -64.34 0.11 32.67
CA GLY A 54 -65.70 -0.26 33.00
C GLY A 54 -66.19 -1.47 32.20
N VAL A 55 -67.07 -2.27 32.81
CA VAL A 55 -67.82 -3.34 32.15
C VAL A 55 -69.19 -2.80 31.74
N SER A 56 -69.47 -2.81 30.44
CA SER A 56 -70.71 -2.31 29.84
C SER A 56 -71.85 -3.32 29.91
N SER A 57 -71.53 -4.61 29.79
CA SER A 57 -72.50 -5.71 29.92
C SER A 57 -71.83 -7.00 30.34
N VAL A 58 -72.61 -7.87 30.99
CA VAL A 58 -72.23 -9.22 31.39
C VAL A 58 -73.20 -10.19 30.72
N ALA A 59 -72.67 -11.26 30.14
CA ALA A 59 -73.45 -12.36 29.57
C ALA A 59 -72.92 -13.68 30.10
N VAL A 60 -73.81 -14.58 30.51
CA VAL A 60 -73.46 -15.92 30.99
C VAL A 60 -73.88 -16.94 29.93
N ASN A 61 -72.97 -17.82 29.55
CA ASN A 61 -73.25 -18.93 28.66
C ASN A 61 -73.07 -20.24 29.42
N SER A 62 -74.21 -20.85 29.78
CA SER A 62 -74.26 -22.08 30.58
C SER A 62 -73.51 -23.24 29.92
N THR A 63 -73.76 -23.50 28.63
CA THR A 63 -73.15 -24.64 27.92
C THR A 63 -71.67 -24.41 27.63
N ALA A 64 -71.27 -23.17 27.35
CA ALA A 64 -69.87 -22.82 27.15
C ALA A 64 -69.11 -22.57 28.46
N GLN A 65 -69.77 -22.66 29.62
CA GLN A 65 -69.17 -22.51 30.96
C GLN A 65 -68.47 -21.15 31.13
N THR A 66 -69.03 -20.10 30.55
CA THR A 66 -68.34 -18.80 30.44
C THR A 66 -69.18 -17.63 30.90
N VAL A 67 -68.48 -16.63 31.43
CA VAL A 67 -68.98 -15.27 31.65
C VAL A 67 -68.24 -14.36 30.67
N THR A 68 -68.98 -13.71 29.77
CA THR A 68 -68.44 -12.73 28.82
C THR A 68 -68.76 -11.32 29.30
N LEU A 69 -67.71 -10.53 29.51
CA LEU A 69 -67.75 -9.12 29.81
C LEU A 69 -67.52 -8.32 28.54
N THR A 70 -68.39 -7.35 28.25
CA THR A 70 -68.13 -6.34 27.22
C THR A 70 -67.53 -5.11 27.89
N LEU A 71 -66.29 -4.79 27.54
CA LEU A 71 -65.55 -3.66 28.10
C LEU A 71 -66.00 -2.33 27.47
N ALA A 72 -66.02 -1.25 28.26
CA ALA A 72 -66.38 0.09 27.80
C ALA A 72 -65.39 0.69 26.80
N ALA A 73 -64.15 0.18 26.77
CA ALA A 73 -63.15 0.50 25.76
C ALA A 73 -62.46 -0.80 25.29
N PRO A 74 -62.17 -0.95 24.00
CA PRO A 74 -61.46 -2.12 23.49
C PRO A 74 -60.01 -2.13 23.99
N VAL A 75 -59.50 -3.34 24.23
CA VAL A 75 -58.10 -3.60 24.56
C VAL A 75 -57.28 -3.67 23.27
N THR A 76 -56.09 -3.07 23.22
CA THR A 76 -55.15 -3.22 22.10
C THR A 76 -54.16 -4.36 22.37
N SER A 77 -53.51 -4.88 21.33
CA SER A 77 -52.48 -5.91 21.46
C SER A 77 -51.45 -5.58 22.54
N SER A 78 -51.01 -6.59 23.27
CA SER A 78 -49.94 -6.52 24.30
C SER A 78 -50.25 -5.67 25.54
N GLN A 79 -51.44 -5.05 25.64
CA GLN A 79 -51.87 -4.45 26.90
C GLN A 79 -52.08 -5.53 27.97
N ALA A 80 -51.49 -5.33 29.14
CA ALA A 80 -51.71 -6.19 30.30
C ALA A 80 -53.13 -5.98 30.82
N VAL A 81 -53.90 -7.06 30.95
CA VAL A 81 -55.28 -7.02 31.44
C VAL A 81 -55.40 -7.88 32.68
N THR A 82 -56.07 -7.37 33.70
CA THR A 82 -56.48 -8.17 34.87
C THR A 82 -57.98 -8.10 35.07
N VAL A 83 -58.54 -9.18 35.62
CA VAL A 83 -59.93 -9.25 36.05
C VAL A 83 -60.00 -9.78 37.47
N ALA A 84 -60.74 -9.09 38.32
CA ALA A 84 -61.17 -9.57 39.63
C ALA A 84 -62.70 -9.68 39.65
N TYR A 85 -63.21 -10.60 40.45
CA TYR A 85 -64.64 -10.77 40.70
C TYR A 85 -64.88 -10.74 42.20
N THR A 86 -65.86 -9.96 42.65
CA THR A 86 -66.27 -9.89 44.06
C THR A 86 -67.66 -10.48 44.20
N ASP A 87 -67.76 -11.51 45.03
CA ASP A 87 -69.02 -12.13 45.40
C ASP A 87 -69.90 -11.13 46.17
N PRO A 88 -71.16 -10.84 45.75
CA PRO A 88 -71.98 -9.80 46.37
C PRO A 88 -72.28 -10.05 47.84
N THR A 89 -72.46 -11.31 48.24
CA THR A 89 -72.70 -11.69 49.64
C THR A 89 -71.85 -12.90 50.05
N ALA A 90 -71.95 -13.34 51.31
CA ALA A 90 -71.16 -14.45 51.83
C ALA A 90 -71.86 -15.82 51.67
N GLY A 91 -73.03 -15.86 51.04
CA GLY A 91 -73.76 -17.11 50.80
C GLY A 91 -74.64 -16.97 49.57
N ASN A 92 -75.06 -18.12 49.05
CA ASN A 92 -75.73 -18.27 47.76
C ASN A 92 -76.78 -17.18 47.44
N ASP A 93 -76.53 -16.37 46.41
CA ASP A 93 -77.41 -15.30 45.95
C ASP A 93 -77.48 -15.13 44.41
N ALA A 94 -78.63 -14.70 43.92
CA ALA A 94 -78.94 -14.59 42.50
C ALA A 94 -78.16 -13.49 41.73
N LEU A 95 -77.30 -12.72 42.39
CA LEU A 95 -76.45 -11.71 41.76
C LEU A 95 -74.99 -12.15 41.65
N ALA A 96 -74.65 -13.35 42.14
CA ALA A 96 -73.34 -13.95 42.04
C ALA A 96 -73.15 -14.71 40.70
N VAL A 97 -71.89 -14.96 40.33
CA VAL A 97 -71.58 -16.01 39.35
C VAL A 97 -71.88 -17.34 40.01
N GLN A 98 -72.89 -18.06 39.55
CA GLN A 98 -73.35 -19.29 40.21
C GLN A 98 -73.54 -20.45 39.23
N ASP A 99 -73.52 -21.67 39.74
CA ASP A 99 -73.89 -22.88 39.01
C ASP A 99 -75.43 -23.04 38.91
N LEU A 100 -75.91 -24.10 38.24
CA LEU A 100 -77.36 -24.36 38.11
C LEU A 100 -78.04 -24.78 39.43
N ALA A 101 -77.28 -25.21 40.44
CA ALA A 101 -77.78 -25.52 41.76
C ALA A 101 -77.86 -24.28 42.67
N GLY A 102 -77.31 -23.15 42.20
CA GLY A 102 -77.26 -21.88 42.89
C GLY A 102 -76.11 -21.77 43.89
N ASN A 103 -75.00 -22.49 43.72
CA ASN A 103 -73.79 -22.27 44.52
C ASN A 103 -72.91 -21.19 43.89
N ASP A 104 -72.42 -20.26 44.71
CA ASP A 104 -71.71 -19.07 44.26
C ASP A 104 -70.22 -19.33 44.07
N ALA A 105 -69.69 -18.88 42.93
CA ALA A 105 -68.26 -18.80 42.71
C ALA A 105 -67.63 -17.92 43.79
N ALA A 106 -66.53 -18.38 44.35
CA ALA A 106 -65.80 -17.59 45.33
C ALA A 106 -65.27 -16.27 44.73
N THR A 107 -65.15 -15.25 45.59
CA THR A 107 -64.44 -14.00 45.25
C THR A 107 -63.07 -14.30 44.67
N LEU A 108 -62.80 -13.75 43.48
CA LEU A 108 -61.59 -13.93 42.71
C LEU A 108 -60.73 -12.67 42.83
N ALA A 109 -59.59 -12.81 43.51
CA ALA A 109 -58.54 -11.80 43.47
C ALA A 109 -58.06 -11.58 42.02
N ALA A 110 -57.53 -10.39 41.70
CA ALA A 110 -57.14 -10.01 40.35
C ALA A 110 -56.27 -11.08 39.65
N GLN A 111 -56.81 -11.66 38.58
CA GLN A 111 -56.12 -12.62 37.72
C GLN A 111 -55.63 -11.93 36.45
N SER A 112 -54.49 -12.36 35.92
CA SER A 112 -54.06 -11.96 34.58
C SER A 112 -54.96 -12.58 33.52
N VAL A 113 -55.19 -11.83 32.45
CA VAL A 113 -56.05 -12.22 31.32
C VAL A 113 -55.18 -12.37 30.08
N ALA A 114 -55.35 -13.47 29.35
CA ALA A 114 -54.65 -13.70 28.08
C ALA A 114 -55.21 -12.74 27.00
N ASN A 115 -54.42 -11.75 26.59
CA ASN A 115 -54.79 -10.82 25.52
C ASN A 115 -54.49 -11.44 24.15
N THR A 116 -55.54 -11.72 23.39
CA THR A 116 -55.50 -12.33 22.05
C THR A 116 -55.82 -11.32 20.94
N THR A 117 -55.90 -10.02 21.27
CA THR A 117 -56.16 -8.96 20.29
C THR A 117 -54.98 -8.85 19.31
N PRO A 118 -55.20 -9.00 17.99
CA PRO A 118 -54.14 -8.83 17.00
C PRO A 118 -53.55 -7.40 17.03
N PRO A 119 -52.25 -7.24 16.73
CA PRO A 119 -51.69 -5.91 16.49
C PRO A 119 -52.36 -5.24 15.28
N PRO A 120 -52.34 -3.89 15.20
CA PRO A 120 -52.76 -3.18 14.00
C PRO A 120 -52.00 -3.69 12.77
N ALA A 121 -52.68 -3.71 11.61
CA ALA A 121 -52.01 -4.03 10.36
C ALA A 121 -50.94 -2.98 10.05
N ASP A 122 -49.79 -3.44 9.55
CA ASP A 122 -48.75 -2.54 9.07
C ASP A 122 -49.23 -1.82 7.80
N THR A 123 -49.08 -0.51 7.79
CA THR A 123 -49.50 0.37 6.68
C THR A 123 -48.40 1.33 6.26
N THR A 124 -47.20 1.23 6.88
CA THR A 124 -46.08 2.10 6.54
C THR A 124 -45.24 1.44 5.46
N PRO A 125 -45.06 2.07 4.29
CA PRO A 125 -44.22 1.48 3.25
C PRO A 125 -42.73 1.69 3.52
N PRO A 126 -41.87 0.83 2.94
CA PRO A 126 -40.43 0.93 3.08
C PRO A 126 -39.89 2.23 2.46
N MET A 127 -39.06 2.92 3.23
CA MET A 127 -38.41 4.17 2.88
C MET A 127 -36.92 3.96 2.57
N PHE A 128 -36.48 4.50 1.42
CA PHE A 128 -35.09 4.50 1.02
C PHE A 128 -34.21 5.30 2.01
N GLN A 129 -33.07 4.72 2.40
CA GLN A 129 -32.11 5.36 3.30
C GLN A 129 -30.80 5.73 2.61
N SER A 130 -30.20 4.80 1.85
CA SER A 130 -28.88 5.02 1.25
C SER A 130 -28.61 4.09 0.07
N ALA A 131 -27.63 4.47 -0.76
CA ALA A 131 -27.14 3.63 -1.83
C ALA A 131 -25.61 3.67 -1.91
N ALA A 132 -24.99 2.50 -2.09
CA ALA A 132 -23.54 2.37 -2.30
C ALA A 132 -23.24 1.35 -3.40
N VAL A 133 -22.17 1.57 -4.16
CA VAL A 133 -21.73 0.66 -5.23
C VAL A 133 -20.28 0.21 -5.01
N ASN A 134 -20.04 -1.08 -5.16
CA ASN A 134 -18.71 -1.68 -5.22
C ASN A 134 -18.61 -2.60 -6.45
N GLY A 135 -17.84 -2.16 -7.45
CA GLY A 135 -17.73 -2.83 -8.74
C GLY A 135 -19.08 -2.85 -9.45
N ALA A 136 -19.62 -4.04 -9.70
CA ALA A 136 -20.91 -4.23 -10.37
C ALA A 136 -22.11 -4.27 -9.40
N ASN A 137 -21.89 -4.25 -8.08
CA ASN A 137 -22.96 -4.43 -7.10
C ASN A 137 -23.36 -3.09 -6.50
N LEU A 138 -24.57 -2.62 -6.83
CA LEU A 138 -25.19 -1.42 -6.28
C LEU A 138 -26.22 -1.83 -5.23
N VAL A 139 -26.00 -1.48 -3.98
CA VAL A 139 -26.84 -1.84 -2.84
C VAL A 139 -27.66 -0.62 -2.40
N LEU A 140 -28.98 -0.75 -2.41
CA LEU A 140 -29.94 0.19 -1.86
C LEU A 140 -30.38 -0.33 -0.49
N THR A 141 -30.38 0.52 0.53
CA THR A 141 -30.79 0.19 1.91
C THR A 141 -32.08 0.91 2.27
N TYR A 142 -33.00 0.21 2.92
CA TYR A 142 -34.30 0.72 3.37
C TYR A 142 -34.39 0.70 4.90
N ASN A 143 -35.40 1.35 5.48
CA ASN A 143 -35.61 1.47 6.93
C ASN A 143 -36.25 0.24 7.60
N GLU A 144 -36.64 -0.76 6.83
CA GLU A 144 -37.37 -1.92 7.31
C GLU A 144 -37.13 -3.15 6.44
N ALA A 145 -37.61 -4.30 6.92
CA ALA A 145 -37.43 -5.57 6.23
C ALA A 145 -38.27 -5.62 4.95
N LEU A 146 -37.64 -6.08 3.87
CA LEU A 146 -38.26 -6.18 2.55
C LEU A 146 -38.76 -7.59 2.26
N ASP A 147 -39.73 -7.72 1.37
CA ASP A 147 -40.17 -9.00 0.84
C ASP A 147 -39.19 -9.54 -0.21
N ALA A 148 -38.46 -10.59 0.16
CA ALA A 148 -37.52 -11.23 -0.75
C ALA A 148 -38.16 -12.21 -1.74
N THR A 149 -39.45 -12.54 -1.57
CA THR A 149 -40.16 -13.49 -2.44
C THR A 149 -40.72 -12.81 -3.69
N ASN A 150 -41.05 -11.52 -3.59
CA ASN A 150 -41.53 -10.68 -4.67
C ASN A 150 -40.40 -9.76 -5.12
N VAL A 151 -39.60 -10.24 -6.09
CA VAL A 151 -38.43 -9.49 -6.58
C VAL A 151 -38.90 -8.42 -7.57
N PRO A 152 -38.51 -7.14 -7.37
CA PRO A 152 -38.90 -6.06 -8.26
C PRO A 152 -38.40 -6.24 -9.70
N ALA A 153 -39.11 -5.67 -10.67
CA ALA A 153 -38.72 -5.77 -12.07
C ALA A 153 -37.50 -4.90 -12.40
N ALA A 154 -36.51 -5.42 -13.15
CA ALA A 154 -35.28 -4.68 -13.46
C ALA A 154 -35.50 -3.33 -14.17
N GLY A 155 -36.58 -3.20 -14.95
CA GLY A 155 -36.93 -1.97 -15.66
C GLY A 155 -37.43 -0.82 -14.77
N THR A 156 -37.68 -1.07 -13.48
CA THR A 156 -38.10 -0.01 -12.52
C THR A 156 -36.92 0.82 -12.03
N PHE A 157 -35.69 0.32 -12.19
CA PHE A 157 -34.47 1.01 -11.77
C PHE A 157 -33.79 1.68 -12.96
N ALA A 158 -33.51 2.98 -12.82
CA ALA A 158 -32.70 3.72 -13.76
C ALA A 158 -31.36 4.08 -13.10
N VAL A 159 -30.27 3.44 -13.56
CA VAL A 159 -28.91 3.70 -13.07
C VAL A 159 -28.12 4.43 -14.13
N THR A 160 -27.42 5.50 -13.75
CA THR A 160 -26.44 6.16 -14.63
C THR A 160 -25.05 6.18 -13.99
N VAL A 161 -24.02 5.99 -14.80
CA VAL A 161 -22.61 6.04 -14.42
C VAL A 161 -21.92 7.06 -15.34
N ALA A 162 -21.28 8.07 -14.75
CA ALA A 162 -20.72 9.22 -15.46
C ALA A 162 -21.72 9.87 -16.45
N GLY A 163 -23.01 9.89 -16.08
CA GLY A 163 -24.10 10.45 -16.90
C GLY A 163 -24.62 9.54 -18.02
N SER A 164 -24.04 8.35 -18.22
CA SER A 164 -24.53 7.37 -19.21
C SER A 164 -25.36 6.28 -18.54
N PRO A 165 -26.48 5.83 -19.12
CA PRO A 165 -27.31 4.77 -18.55
C PRO A 165 -26.58 3.43 -18.53
N VAL A 166 -26.72 2.68 -17.44
CA VAL A 166 -26.19 1.33 -17.27
C VAL A 166 -27.34 0.38 -16.95
N ALA A 167 -27.44 -0.71 -17.70
CA ALA A 167 -28.50 -1.70 -17.49
C ALA A 167 -28.30 -2.47 -16.18
N VAL A 168 -29.41 -2.79 -15.51
CA VAL A 168 -29.45 -3.73 -14.38
C VAL A 168 -29.63 -5.13 -14.94
N SER A 169 -28.66 -6.02 -14.69
CA SER A 169 -28.64 -7.41 -15.17
C SER A 169 -29.19 -8.41 -14.15
N GLY A 170 -29.29 -8.01 -12.88
CA GLY A 170 -29.83 -8.85 -11.81
C GLY A 170 -30.30 -8.03 -10.62
N ILE A 171 -31.25 -8.58 -9.87
CA ILE A 171 -31.78 -7.99 -8.63
C ILE A 171 -31.84 -9.09 -7.57
N ALA A 172 -31.34 -8.79 -6.39
CA ALA A 172 -31.50 -9.62 -5.20
C ALA A 172 -32.03 -8.77 -4.05
N VAL A 173 -33.08 -9.24 -3.38
CA VAL A 173 -33.64 -8.60 -2.19
C VAL A 173 -33.25 -9.42 -0.96
N ASN A 174 -32.75 -8.75 0.07
CA ASN A 174 -32.38 -9.38 1.34
C ASN A 174 -33.16 -8.73 2.48
N SER A 175 -34.13 -9.50 2.99
CA SER A 175 -35.02 -9.08 4.08
C SER A 175 -34.27 -8.77 5.38
N ALA A 176 -33.28 -9.59 5.73
CA ALA A 176 -32.50 -9.44 6.97
C ALA A 176 -31.60 -8.20 6.95
N THR A 177 -30.99 -7.89 5.80
CA THR A 177 -30.15 -6.69 5.66
C THR A 177 -30.92 -5.47 5.18
N GLN A 178 -32.22 -5.58 4.92
CA GLN A 178 -33.09 -4.48 4.47
C GLN A 178 -32.60 -3.88 3.14
N THR A 179 -32.10 -4.71 2.24
CA THR A 179 -31.42 -4.23 1.03
C THR A 179 -31.97 -4.80 -0.27
N VAL A 180 -31.88 -3.98 -1.31
CA VAL A 180 -32.01 -4.39 -2.71
C VAL A 180 -30.63 -4.24 -3.36
N THR A 181 -30.07 -5.34 -3.84
CA THR A 181 -28.80 -5.36 -4.57
C THR A 181 -29.08 -5.47 -6.06
N LEU A 182 -28.67 -4.44 -6.81
CA LEU A 182 -28.69 -4.41 -8.26
C LEU A 182 -27.32 -4.85 -8.77
N THR A 183 -27.30 -5.85 -9.64
CA THR A 183 -26.11 -6.18 -10.43
C THR A 183 -26.14 -5.36 -11.71
N LEU A 184 -25.09 -4.57 -11.94
CA LEU A 184 -24.94 -3.73 -13.12
C LEU A 184 -24.31 -4.54 -14.26
N ALA A 185 -24.74 -4.28 -15.49
CA ALA A 185 -24.21 -4.95 -16.68
C ALA A 185 -22.73 -4.61 -16.96
N ALA A 186 -22.24 -3.49 -16.44
CA ALA A 186 -20.84 -3.11 -16.45
C ALA A 186 -20.40 -2.66 -15.05
N PRO A 187 -19.23 -3.09 -14.56
CA PRO A 187 -18.73 -2.64 -13.26
C PRO A 187 -18.39 -1.16 -13.29
N VAL A 188 -18.60 -0.51 -12.15
CA VAL A 188 -18.21 0.88 -11.90
C VAL A 188 -16.74 0.92 -11.51
N THR A 189 -16.01 1.93 -11.96
CA THR A 189 -14.61 2.18 -11.54
C THR A 189 -14.55 3.26 -10.47
N SER A 190 -13.48 3.27 -9.69
CA SER A 190 -13.29 4.24 -8.60
C SER A 190 -13.42 5.69 -9.09
N GLY A 191 -14.10 6.54 -8.32
CA GLY A 191 -14.26 7.97 -8.61
C GLY A 191 -15.31 8.31 -9.66
N GLN A 192 -15.91 7.35 -10.38
CA GLN A 192 -17.05 7.62 -11.25
C GLN A 192 -18.25 8.10 -10.42
N ALA A 193 -19.02 9.06 -10.95
CA ALA A 193 -20.28 9.52 -10.37
C ALA A 193 -21.43 8.60 -10.78
N ILE A 194 -22.28 8.21 -9.83
CA ILE A 194 -23.38 7.28 -10.07
C ILE A 194 -24.68 7.87 -9.51
N THR A 195 -25.77 7.69 -10.25
CA THR A 195 -27.11 7.93 -9.72
C THR A 195 -28.00 6.72 -9.91
N VAL A 196 -28.96 6.56 -9.00
CA VAL A 196 -30.02 5.54 -9.07
C VAL A 196 -31.37 6.19 -8.82
N ALA A 197 -32.34 5.88 -9.67
CA ALA A 197 -33.75 6.19 -9.48
C ALA A 197 -34.56 4.88 -9.47
N TYR A 198 -35.71 4.89 -8.81
CA TYR A 198 -36.66 3.79 -8.79
C TYR A 198 -38.06 4.33 -9.12
N THR A 199 -38.77 3.66 -10.02
CA THR A 199 -40.16 3.99 -10.37
C THR A 199 -41.07 2.87 -9.93
N ASP A 200 -42.02 3.20 -9.07
CA ASP A 200 -43.09 2.30 -8.63
C ASP A 200 -43.92 1.84 -9.85
N PRO A 201 -44.07 0.52 -10.11
CA PRO A 201 -44.73 0.03 -11.32
C PRO A 201 -46.18 0.51 -11.44
N THR A 202 -46.90 0.58 -10.33
CA THR A 202 -48.27 1.07 -10.28
C THR A 202 -48.47 2.06 -9.13
N ALA A 203 -49.71 2.55 -8.93
CA ALA A 203 -50.02 3.51 -7.88
C ALA A 203 -50.52 2.86 -6.59
N GLY A 204 -50.59 1.54 -6.54
CA GLY A 204 -51.03 0.79 -5.37
C GLY A 204 -50.26 -0.53 -5.28
N ASN A 205 -50.39 -1.19 -4.14
CA ASN A 205 -49.57 -2.33 -3.79
C ASN A 205 -49.51 -3.44 -4.86
N ASP A 206 -48.32 -3.73 -5.40
CA ASP A 206 -48.08 -4.73 -6.42
C ASP A 206 -46.77 -5.53 -6.25
N ALA A 207 -46.84 -6.81 -6.61
CA ALA A 207 -45.75 -7.78 -6.39
C ALA A 207 -44.47 -7.55 -7.21
N LEU A 208 -44.44 -6.53 -8.08
CA LEU A 208 -43.25 -6.17 -8.87
C LEU A 208 -42.58 -4.88 -8.34
N ALA A 209 -43.12 -4.29 -7.28
CA ALA A 209 -42.56 -3.16 -6.58
C ALA A 209 -41.51 -3.58 -5.54
N VAL A 210 -40.67 -2.64 -5.10
CA VAL A 210 -39.95 -2.82 -3.84
C VAL A 210 -40.98 -2.72 -2.71
N GLN A 211 -41.17 -3.78 -1.93
CA GLN A 211 -42.23 -3.83 -0.92
C GLN A 211 -41.76 -4.41 0.41
N ASP A 212 -42.49 -4.11 1.48
CA ASP A 212 -42.33 -4.76 2.79
C ASP A 212 -42.96 -6.17 2.81
N LEU A 213 -42.84 -6.89 3.94
CA LEU A 213 -43.37 -8.26 4.09
C LEU A 213 -44.91 -8.34 4.06
N VAL A 214 -45.61 -7.23 4.27
CA VAL A 214 -47.08 -7.15 4.26
C VAL A 214 -47.59 -6.70 2.89
N GLY A 215 -46.69 -6.26 2.01
CA GLY A 215 -46.93 -5.86 0.64
C GLY A 215 -47.22 -4.38 0.48
N ASN A 216 -46.74 -3.49 1.36
CA ASN A 216 -46.77 -2.05 1.09
C ASN A 216 -45.59 -1.63 0.23
N ASP A 217 -45.84 -0.82 -0.80
CA ASP A 217 -44.85 -0.49 -1.82
C ASP A 217 -44.03 0.75 -1.47
N ALA A 218 -42.72 0.67 -1.68
CA ALA A 218 -41.84 1.81 -1.63
C ALA A 218 -42.29 2.86 -2.66
N ALA A 219 -42.30 4.12 -2.25
CA ALA A 219 -42.61 5.21 -3.17
C ALA A 219 -41.55 5.35 -4.28
N THR A 220 -41.98 5.90 -5.42
CA THR A 220 -41.06 6.32 -6.50
C THR A 220 -39.95 7.22 -5.96
N LEU A 221 -38.70 6.86 -6.28
CA LEU A 221 -37.48 7.52 -5.86
C LEU A 221 -36.88 8.29 -7.04
N ALA A 222 -36.89 9.62 -6.95
CA ALA A 222 -36.12 10.47 -7.86
C ALA A 222 -34.62 10.16 -7.77
N ALA A 223 -33.86 10.44 -8.84
CA ALA A 223 -32.45 10.11 -8.94
C ALA A 223 -31.64 10.56 -7.71
N GLN A 224 -31.06 9.59 -7.00
CA GLN A 224 -30.18 9.79 -5.85
C GLN A 224 -28.73 9.58 -6.24
N SER A 225 -27.82 10.36 -5.68
CA SER A 225 -26.39 10.08 -5.76
C SER A 225 -26.04 8.82 -4.98
N VAL A 226 -25.16 8.00 -5.52
CA VAL A 226 -24.70 6.75 -4.89
C VAL A 226 -23.26 6.92 -4.43
N ALA A 227 -22.94 6.42 -3.22
CA ALA A 227 -21.57 6.36 -2.73
C ALA A 227 -20.77 5.29 -3.49
N ASN A 228 -19.72 5.69 -4.21
CA ASN A 228 -18.82 4.77 -4.89
C ASN A 228 -17.72 4.29 -3.94
N THR A 229 -17.80 3.04 -3.51
CA THR A 229 -16.82 2.39 -2.63
C THR A 229 -15.91 1.43 -3.40
N THR A 230 -15.94 1.47 -4.73
CA THR A 230 -15.07 0.64 -5.57
C THR A 230 -13.61 1.08 -5.39
N PRO A 231 -12.70 0.16 -4.98
CA PRO A 231 -11.28 0.48 -4.88
C PRO A 231 -10.70 0.93 -6.23
N PRO A 232 -9.66 1.79 -6.22
CA PRO A 232 -8.84 2.02 -7.40
C PRO A 232 -8.31 0.70 -7.96
N PRO A 233 -7.99 0.62 -9.27
CA PRO A 233 -7.25 -0.51 -9.81
C PRO A 233 -5.98 -0.75 -8.99
N ALA A 234 -5.63 -2.02 -8.75
CA ALA A 234 -4.36 -2.35 -8.12
C ALA A 234 -3.22 -1.79 -8.97
N ASP A 235 -2.21 -1.23 -8.31
CA ASP A 235 -1.00 -0.81 -8.99
C ASP A 235 -0.28 -2.05 -9.53
N THR A 236 0.06 -2.01 -10.82
CA THR A 236 0.72 -3.11 -11.54
C THR A 236 1.97 -2.62 -12.26
N THR A 237 2.33 -1.34 -12.11
CA THR A 237 3.52 -0.77 -12.74
C THR A 237 4.70 -0.94 -11.81
N PRO A 238 5.74 -1.70 -12.18
CA PRO A 238 6.88 -1.85 -11.29
C PRO A 238 7.78 -0.62 -11.25
N PRO A 239 8.55 -0.45 -10.16
CA PRO A 239 9.48 0.66 -10.02
C PRO A 239 10.61 0.58 -11.05
N VAL A 240 10.91 1.72 -11.67
CA VAL A 240 11.90 1.89 -12.73
C VAL A 240 13.09 2.69 -12.22
N PHE A 241 14.29 2.13 -12.38
CA PHE A 241 15.56 2.79 -12.07
C PHE A 241 15.74 4.08 -12.89
N GLN A 242 16.18 5.17 -12.24
CA GLN A 242 16.44 6.46 -12.87
C GLN A 242 17.93 6.83 -12.88
N SER A 243 18.60 6.70 -11.74
CA SER A 243 19.98 7.17 -11.59
C SER A 243 20.68 6.54 -10.39
N ALA A 244 22.00 6.52 -10.45
CA ALA A 244 22.84 6.14 -9.30
C ALA A 244 23.94 7.18 -9.06
N ALA A 245 24.18 7.50 -7.79
CA ALA A 245 25.27 8.39 -7.38
C ALA A 245 25.96 7.85 -6.13
N VAL A 246 27.28 8.06 -6.02
CA VAL A 246 28.08 7.66 -4.85
C VAL A 246 28.72 8.87 -4.19
N ASN A 247 28.80 8.86 -2.85
CA ASN A 247 29.60 9.79 -2.06
C ASN A 247 30.28 9.02 -0.92
N GLY A 248 31.59 8.82 -1.04
CA GLY A 248 32.37 7.97 -0.15
C GLY A 248 31.87 6.52 -0.21
N ALA A 249 31.45 5.97 0.92
CA ALA A 249 30.91 4.61 1.00
C ALA A 249 29.41 4.51 0.70
N SER A 250 28.71 5.62 0.47
CA SER A 250 27.25 5.62 0.27
C SER A 250 26.91 5.72 -1.21
N LEU A 251 26.36 4.65 -1.78
CA LEU A 251 25.84 4.60 -3.14
C LEU A 251 24.31 4.65 -3.09
N VAL A 252 23.69 5.61 -3.76
CA VAL A 252 22.24 5.81 -3.77
C VAL A 252 21.69 5.56 -5.17
N LEU A 253 20.79 4.60 -5.30
CA LEU A 253 20.00 4.31 -6.50
C LEU A 253 18.63 4.98 -6.34
N THR A 254 18.17 5.71 -7.35
CA THR A 254 16.89 6.44 -7.35
C THR A 254 15.91 5.82 -8.35
N TYR A 255 14.65 5.72 -7.96
CA TYR A 255 13.55 5.15 -8.75
C TYR A 255 12.45 6.18 -9.02
N ASN A 256 11.58 5.89 -9.98
CA ASN A 256 10.46 6.74 -10.38
C ASN A 256 9.35 6.88 -9.34
N GLU A 257 9.24 5.93 -8.42
CA GLU A 257 8.12 5.83 -7.50
C GLU A 257 8.53 5.37 -6.10
N ALA A 258 7.56 5.37 -5.18
CA ALA A 258 7.81 5.01 -3.79
C ALA A 258 8.06 3.50 -3.66
N LEU A 259 9.13 3.17 -2.93
CA LEU A 259 9.54 1.79 -2.69
C LEU A 259 8.99 1.25 -1.37
N ASP A 260 8.90 -0.06 -1.25
CA ASP A 260 8.59 -0.74 0.00
C ASP A 260 9.82 -0.81 0.91
N ALA A 261 9.79 -0.05 2.01
CA ALA A 261 10.88 -0.04 2.98
C ALA A 261 10.82 -1.20 4.00
N THR A 262 9.74 -1.99 4.01
CA THR A 262 9.56 -3.11 4.94
C THR A 262 10.22 -4.40 4.43
N ASN A 263 10.36 -4.52 3.11
CA ASN A 263 10.97 -5.64 2.42
C ASN A 263 12.28 -5.16 1.77
N VAL A 264 13.37 -5.27 2.52
CA VAL A 264 14.69 -4.79 2.08
C VAL A 264 15.41 -5.89 1.28
N PRO A 265 15.85 -5.61 0.04
CA PRO A 265 16.54 -6.59 -0.79
C PRO A 265 17.92 -6.95 -0.22
N ALA A 266 18.36 -8.17 -0.50
CA ALA A 266 19.64 -8.67 -0.02
C ALA A 266 20.83 -7.95 -0.69
N ALA A 267 21.91 -7.71 0.07
CA ALA A 267 23.14 -7.10 -0.46
C ALA A 267 23.71 -7.84 -1.68
N GLY A 268 23.58 -9.17 -1.72
CA GLY A 268 24.03 -10.00 -2.84
C GLY A 268 23.25 -9.83 -4.14
N ALA A 269 22.09 -9.15 -4.12
CA ALA A 269 21.36 -8.80 -5.33
C ALA A 269 22.03 -7.65 -6.11
N PHE A 270 22.96 -6.93 -5.49
CA PHE A 270 23.66 -5.81 -6.10
C PHE A 270 25.12 -6.18 -6.41
N ALA A 271 25.54 -5.94 -7.65
CA ALA A 271 26.93 -6.06 -8.05
C ALA A 271 27.50 -4.66 -8.31
N VAL A 272 28.47 -4.24 -7.51
CA VAL A 272 29.13 -2.93 -7.63
C VAL A 272 30.57 -3.15 -8.07
N THR A 273 31.06 -2.34 -9.01
CA THR A 273 32.49 -2.29 -9.36
C THR A 273 33.04 -0.90 -9.14
N VAL A 274 34.25 -0.78 -8.59
CA VAL A 274 34.99 0.47 -8.40
C VAL A 274 36.35 0.32 -9.07
N ALA A 275 36.69 1.23 -9.99
CA ALA A 275 37.90 1.17 -10.81
C ALA A 275 38.12 -0.21 -11.47
N GLY A 276 37.03 -0.82 -11.98
CA GLY A 276 37.06 -2.13 -12.63
C GLY A 276 37.11 -3.35 -11.70
N SER A 277 37.29 -3.15 -10.38
CA SER A 277 37.31 -4.23 -9.38
C SER A 277 35.99 -4.36 -8.64
N ALA A 278 35.58 -5.58 -8.28
CA ALA A 278 34.35 -5.81 -7.52
C ALA A 278 34.43 -5.17 -6.11
N ALA A 279 33.40 -4.42 -5.75
CA ALA A 279 33.26 -3.79 -4.44
C ALA A 279 32.15 -4.47 -3.63
N SER A 280 32.46 -4.81 -2.37
CA SER A 280 31.50 -5.47 -1.48
C SER A 280 30.47 -4.49 -0.93
N VAL A 281 29.19 -4.88 -0.98
CA VAL A 281 28.08 -4.16 -0.32
C VAL A 281 27.92 -4.71 1.10
N SER A 282 28.11 -3.86 2.10
CA SER A 282 28.01 -4.19 3.53
C SER A 282 26.64 -3.90 4.13
N GLY A 283 25.79 -3.13 3.45
CA GLY A 283 24.44 -2.83 3.90
C GLY A 283 23.55 -2.33 2.78
N VAL A 284 22.24 -2.52 2.94
CA VAL A 284 21.19 -2.05 2.05
C VAL A 284 20.11 -1.39 2.89
N ALA A 285 19.66 -0.21 2.49
CA ALA A 285 18.54 0.50 3.11
C ALA A 285 17.61 1.03 2.03
N VAL A 286 16.30 0.96 2.26
CA VAL A 286 15.28 1.48 1.36
C VAL A 286 14.60 2.68 2.01
N ASN A 287 14.46 3.78 1.27
CA ASN A 287 13.71 4.95 1.70
C ASN A 287 12.52 5.17 0.76
N SER A 288 11.33 4.85 1.26
CA SER A 288 10.09 4.91 0.49
C SER A 288 9.79 6.31 -0.06
N THR A 289 9.89 7.34 0.79
CA THR A 289 9.56 8.72 0.41
C THR A 289 10.61 9.33 -0.52
N ALA A 290 11.89 9.04 -0.27
CA ALA A 290 12.97 9.50 -1.15
C ALA A 290 13.06 8.70 -2.46
N ARG A 291 12.38 7.55 -2.55
CA ARG A 291 12.38 6.65 -3.72
C ARG A 291 13.76 6.07 -4.00
N THR A 292 14.49 5.75 -2.92
CA THR A 292 15.89 5.35 -3.04
C THR A 292 16.21 4.03 -2.37
N VAL A 293 17.14 3.30 -2.98
CA VAL A 293 17.89 2.24 -2.34
C VAL A 293 19.31 2.76 -2.09
N THR A 294 19.74 2.77 -0.83
CA THR A 294 21.09 3.14 -0.43
C THR A 294 21.90 1.89 -0.12
N LEU A 295 22.98 1.69 -0.85
CA LEU A 295 23.99 0.67 -0.57
C LEU A 295 25.12 1.31 0.23
N THR A 296 25.55 0.62 1.28
CA THR A 296 26.79 0.92 1.99
C THR A 296 27.88 0.03 1.43
N LEU A 297 28.94 0.62 0.89
CA LEU A 297 30.11 -0.09 0.40
C LEU A 297 31.09 -0.36 1.55
N ALA A 298 31.78 -1.49 1.50
CA ALA A 298 32.74 -1.88 2.53
C ALA A 298 33.98 -0.95 2.56
N ALA A 299 34.36 -0.39 1.42
CA ALA A 299 35.40 0.62 1.28
C ALA A 299 34.80 1.88 0.64
N PRO A 300 35.19 3.08 1.09
CA PRO A 300 34.75 4.32 0.47
C PRO A 300 35.33 4.44 -0.94
N VAL A 301 34.52 4.94 -1.87
CA VAL A 301 34.95 5.37 -3.19
C VAL A 301 35.66 6.71 -3.05
N THR A 302 36.80 6.89 -3.72
CA THR A 302 37.51 8.18 -3.78
C THR A 302 37.07 8.98 -5.01
N SER A 303 37.31 10.29 -5.00
CA SER A 303 37.01 11.17 -6.14
C SER A 303 37.64 10.63 -7.43
N GLY A 304 36.93 10.74 -8.55
CA GLY A 304 37.41 10.34 -9.87
C GLY A 304 37.34 8.84 -10.20
N GLN A 305 37.20 7.95 -9.21
CA GLN A 305 37.05 6.52 -9.47
C GLN A 305 35.78 6.23 -10.27
N ALA A 306 35.91 5.46 -11.35
CA ALA A 306 34.79 4.95 -12.13
C ALA A 306 34.02 3.89 -11.32
N VAL A 307 32.70 4.05 -11.21
CA VAL A 307 31.84 3.13 -10.46
C VAL A 307 30.70 2.64 -11.36
N THR A 308 30.38 1.35 -11.27
CA THR A 308 29.17 0.79 -11.87
C THR A 308 28.35 0.02 -10.84
N VAL A 309 27.04 -0.05 -11.06
CA VAL A 309 26.12 -0.87 -10.27
C VAL A 309 25.16 -1.63 -11.16
N ALA A 310 24.98 -2.92 -10.87
CA ALA A 310 23.95 -3.77 -11.43
C ALA A 310 23.05 -4.30 -10.31
N TYR A 311 21.82 -4.65 -10.64
CA TYR A 311 20.86 -5.27 -9.74
C TYR A 311 20.24 -6.50 -10.42
N THR A 312 20.15 -7.61 -9.69
CA THR A 312 19.52 -8.85 -10.17
C THR A 312 18.27 -9.10 -9.34
N ASP A 313 17.13 -9.17 -10.03
CA ASP A 313 15.86 -9.60 -9.44
C ASP A 313 16.00 -11.05 -8.94
N PRO A 314 15.75 -11.35 -7.64
CA PRO A 314 15.91 -12.69 -7.10
C PRO A 314 15.08 -13.75 -7.80
N THR A 315 13.89 -13.39 -8.28
CA THR A 315 13.05 -14.28 -9.07
C THR A 315 12.52 -13.59 -10.33
N ALA A 316 11.58 -14.22 -11.04
CA ALA A 316 11.01 -13.67 -12.27
C ALA A 316 9.62 -13.05 -12.05
N GLY A 317 9.11 -13.09 -10.82
CA GLY A 317 7.82 -12.52 -10.47
C GLY A 317 7.82 -12.06 -9.03
N ASN A 318 6.84 -11.23 -8.71
CA ASN A 318 6.74 -10.48 -7.45
C ASN A 318 7.13 -11.27 -6.19
N ASP A 319 8.22 -10.87 -5.54
CA ASP A 319 8.72 -11.47 -4.31
C ASP A 319 9.34 -10.46 -3.32
N VAL A 320 9.23 -10.75 -2.02
CA VAL A 320 9.63 -9.85 -0.94
C VAL A 320 11.14 -9.61 -0.79
N LEU A 321 11.98 -10.27 -1.60
CA LEU A 321 13.42 -10.08 -1.59
C LEU A 321 13.89 -9.13 -2.70
N ALA A 322 12.99 -8.72 -3.59
CA ALA A 322 13.26 -7.79 -4.68
C ALA A 322 13.26 -6.32 -4.21
N VAL A 323 13.79 -5.43 -5.05
CA VAL A 323 13.48 -4.00 -4.96
C VAL A 323 12.05 -3.86 -5.47
N GLN A 324 11.10 -3.48 -4.63
CA GLN A 324 9.68 -3.46 -5.00
C GLN A 324 8.98 -2.16 -4.60
N ASP A 325 7.84 -1.87 -5.23
CA ASP A 325 6.93 -0.80 -4.82
C ASP A 325 6.04 -1.21 -3.64
N LEU A 326 5.16 -0.32 -3.18
CA LEU A 326 4.22 -0.60 -2.08
C LEU A 326 3.13 -1.62 -2.43
N ALA A 327 2.88 -1.87 -3.71
CA ALA A 327 1.95 -2.90 -4.18
C ALA A 327 2.62 -4.27 -4.33
N GLY A 328 3.95 -4.33 -4.17
CA GLY A 328 4.77 -5.53 -4.30
C GLY A 328 5.09 -5.86 -5.75
N ASN A 329 5.13 -4.89 -6.67
CA ASN A 329 5.66 -5.10 -8.02
C ASN A 329 7.19 -4.92 -8.01
N ASP A 330 7.90 -5.84 -8.65
CA ASP A 330 9.35 -5.91 -8.58
C ASP A 330 10.03 -5.07 -9.66
N ALA A 331 11.05 -4.32 -9.28
CA ALA A 331 11.96 -3.68 -10.21
C ALA A 331 12.60 -4.74 -11.10
N ALA A 332 12.66 -4.46 -12.40
CA ALA A 332 13.36 -5.35 -13.33
C ALA A 332 14.86 -5.44 -13.02
N THR A 333 15.46 -6.58 -13.36
CA THR A 333 16.93 -6.75 -13.38
C THR A 333 17.59 -5.63 -14.19
N LEU A 334 18.59 -5.00 -13.59
CA LEU A 334 19.34 -3.87 -14.11
C LEU A 334 20.75 -4.30 -14.49
N ALA A 335 21.07 -4.26 -15.79
CA ALA A 335 22.44 -4.40 -16.27
C ALA A 335 23.32 -3.26 -15.73
N ALA A 336 24.65 -3.47 -15.67
CA ALA A 336 25.59 -2.52 -15.08
C ALA A 336 25.41 -1.09 -15.62
N GLN A 337 25.09 -0.17 -14.72
CA GLN A 337 24.93 1.26 -14.98
C GLN A 337 26.11 2.03 -14.44
N ALA A 338 26.56 3.04 -15.18
CA ALA A 338 27.54 4.01 -14.67
C ALA A 338 26.94 4.81 -13.49
N VAL A 339 27.75 5.05 -12.48
CA VAL A 339 27.39 5.79 -11.27
C VAL A 339 28.07 7.16 -11.29
N THR A 340 27.32 8.20 -10.94
CA THR A 340 27.90 9.54 -10.76
C THR A 340 28.67 9.60 -9.44
N ASN A 341 29.98 9.83 -9.50
CA ASN A 341 30.83 9.93 -8.30
C ASN A 341 30.86 11.38 -7.80
N ASN A 342 30.14 11.64 -6.71
CA ASN A 342 30.06 12.91 -6.01
C ASN A 342 30.99 12.97 -4.78
N THR A 343 31.89 12.00 -4.61
CA THR A 343 32.85 12.03 -3.51
C THR A 343 33.79 13.22 -3.70
N PRO A 344 33.87 14.15 -2.73
CA PRO A 344 34.82 15.24 -2.81
C PRO A 344 36.26 14.72 -2.89
N SER A 345 37.12 15.39 -3.66
CA SER A 345 38.55 15.15 -3.54
C SER A 345 39.00 15.52 -2.12
N ALA A 346 39.99 14.80 -1.60
CA ALA A 346 40.60 15.17 -0.33
C ALA A 346 41.25 16.57 -0.45
N ALA A 347 41.45 17.24 0.69
CA ALA A 347 42.13 18.53 0.67
C ALA A 347 43.60 18.31 0.35
N GLY A 348 44.12 19.02 -0.65
CA GLY A 348 45.54 18.94 -1.02
C GLY A 348 46.45 19.49 0.07
N ILE A 349 47.68 18.99 0.10
CA ILE A 349 48.75 19.39 1.02
C ILE A 349 49.89 20.07 0.26
N THR A 350 50.75 20.78 1.00
CA THR A 350 51.99 21.33 0.46
C THR A 350 53.17 20.80 1.26
N ILE A 351 54.08 20.11 0.58
CA ILE A 351 55.33 19.61 1.14
C ILE A 351 56.49 20.32 0.43
N ASN A 352 57.37 20.95 1.22
CA ASN A 352 58.68 21.41 0.75
C ASN A 352 59.74 20.70 1.60
N ASP A 353 60.49 19.80 1.00
CA ASP A 353 61.45 18.94 1.70
C ASP A 353 62.81 19.62 1.91
N THR A 354 63.84 18.86 2.25
CA THR A 354 65.20 19.32 2.56
C THR A 354 66.17 19.07 1.40
N GLU A 355 67.48 19.16 1.63
CA GLU A 355 68.52 18.87 0.63
C GLU A 355 68.99 17.39 0.66
N ALA A 356 68.21 16.53 1.31
CA ALA A 356 68.51 15.11 1.47
C ALA A 356 67.51 14.27 0.67
N GLY A 357 67.95 13.14 0.14
CA GLY A 357 67.06 12.21 -0.58
C GLY A 357 66.03 11.58 0.37
N ASN A 358 64.76 11.71 0.02
CA ASN A 358 63.61 11.38 0.83
C ASN A 358 62.51 10.65 0.04
N VAL A 359 61.52 10.13 0.77
CA VAL A 359 60.30 9.57 0.20
C VAL A 359 59.13 10.45 0.61
N ILE A 360 58.50 11.09 -0.38
CA ILE A 360 57.41 12.06 -0.20
C ILE A 360 56.10 11.45 -0.69
N ASN A 361 55.02 11.62 0.07
CA ASN A 361 53.69 11.12 -0.28
C ASN A 361 52.64 12.21 -0.08
N GLY A 362 52.01 12.66 -1.16
CA GLY A 362 50.93 13.65 -1.18
C GLY A 362 49.60 13.05 -0.68
N GLY A 363 49.28 11.88 -1.21
CA GLY A 363 48.18 11.04 -0.75
C GLY A 363 46.94 11.24 -1.61
N SER A 364 46.01 12.06 -1.18
CA SER A 364 44.84 12.39 -2.00
C SER A 364 44.56 13.87 -1.88
N GLY A 365 44.01 14.47 -2.93
CA GLY A 365 43.84 15.90 -3.06
C GLY A 365 44.79 16.46 -4.11
N ASN A 366 44.69 17.76 -4.38
CA ASN A 366 45.57 18.42 -5.34
C ASN A 366 46.80 18.95 -4.61
N ASP A 367 47.87 18.18 -4.61
CA ASP A 367 49.04 18.39 -3.78
C ASP A 367 50.09 19.29 -4.46
N THR A 368 50.95 19.89 -3.65
CA THR A 368 52.16 20.60 -4.11
C THR A 368 53.36 20.03 -3.39
N LEU A 369 54.14 19.21 -4.09
CA LEU A 369 55.26 18.44 -3.55
C LEU A 369 56.57 18.93 -4.15
N ARG A 370 57.54 19.29 -3.29
CA ARG A 370 58.89 19.71 -3.71
C ARG A 370 59.94 18.94 -2.92
N GLY A 371 60.77 18.17 -3.63
CA GLY A 371 61.92 17.41 -3.08
C GLY A 371 63.13 18.29 -2.76
N ASN A 372 63.33 19.36 -3.53
CA ASN A 372 64.43 20.32 -3.43
C ASN A 372 65.80 19.74 -3.78
N GLY A 373 66.43 18.94 -2.93
CA GLY A 373 67.78 18.42 -3.21
C GLY A 373 67.97 17.01 -2.68
N GLY A 374 68.88 16.25 -3.30
CA GLY A 374 69.05 14.82 -3.01
C GLY A 374 68.26 13.98 -4.02
N ASN A 375 68.36 12.65 -3.91
CA ASN A 375 67.63 11.75 -4.81
C ASN A 375 66.33 11.31 -4.13
N ASP A 376 65.22 11.86 -4.59
CA ASP A 376 63.91 11.70 -3.99
C ASP A 376 63.05 10.64 -4.69
N THR A 377 62.08 10.11 -3.96
CA THR A 377 60.96 9.35 -4.53
C THR A 377 59.66 10.02 -4.10
N ILE A 378 58.94 10.60 -5.05
CA ILE A 378 57.77 11.43 -4.79
C ILE A 378 56.52 10.77 -5.38
N TYR A 379 55.54 10.51 -4.51
CA TYR A 379 54.23 10.01 -4.87
C TYR A 379 53.21 11.15 -4.70
N GLY A 380 52.60 11.60 -5.80
CA GLY A 380 51.48 12.55 -5.80
C GLY A 380 50.28 11.92 -5.12
N GLY A 381 49.79 10.83 -5.69
CA GLY A 381 48.65 10.10 -5.19
C GLY A 381 47.44 10.36 -6.08
N GLY A 382 46.28 10.66 -5.50
CA GLY A 382 45.08 10.94 -6.29
C GLY A 382 44.69 12.40 -6.26
N GLY A 383 44.48 13.02 -7.41
CA GLY A 383 44.18 14.45 -7.53
C GLY A 383 45.10 15.08 -8.58
N ASN A 384 44.96 16.40 -8.79
CA ASN A 384 45.80 17.10 -9.76
C ASN A 384 47.02 17.67 -9.05
N ASP A 385 48.15 17.00 -9.16
CA ASP A 385 49.33 17.29 -8.35
C ASP A 385 50.35 18.17 -9.08
N TYR A 386 51.02 19.03 -8.32
CA TYR A 386 52.25 19.68 -8.73
C TYR A 386 53.42 18.99 -8.04
N ILE A 387 54.30 18.35 -8.81
CA ILE A 387 55.46 17.61 -8.29
C ILE A 387 56.75 18.17 -8.89
N SER A 388 57.69 18.54 -8.02
CA SER A 388 59.04 18.98 -8.38
C SER A 388 60.07 18.14 -7.63
N GLY A 389 60.92 17.38 -8.33
CA GLY A 389 62.04 16.64 -7.75
C GLY A 389 63.07 17.59 -7.16
N GLY A 390 63.67 18.43 -8.01
CA GLY A 390 64.64 19.44 -7.59
C GLY A 390 66.01 19.11 -8.14
N ALA A 391 67.02 18.98 -7.30
CA ALA A 391 68.38 18.62 -7.70
C ALA A 391 68.72 17.22 -7.22
N GLY A 392 69.07 16.32 -8.13
CA GLY A 392 69.32 14.92 -7.83
C GLY A 392 68.76 14.03 -8.92
N ASN A 393 68.84 12.71 -8.73
CA ASN A 393 68.21 11.76 -9.63
C ASN A 393 66.91 11.27 -8.96
N ASP A 394 65.80 11.87 -9.34
CA ASP A 394 64.52 11.72 -8.66
C ASP A 394 63.61 10.71 -9.35
N VAL A 395 62.69 10.11 -8.60
CA VAL A 395 61.64 9.23 -9.10
C VAL A 395 60.28 9.85 -8.79
N LEU A 396 59.53 10.24 -9.83
CA LEU A 396 58.25 10.94 -9.69
C LEU A 396 57.11 10.03 -10.18
N ILE A 397 56.10 9.85 -9.33
CA ILE A 397 54.87 9.13 -9.62
C ILE A 397 53.72 10.10 -9.35
N GLY A 398 53.06 10.59 -10.40
CA GLY A 398 51.89 11.47 -10.30
C GLY A 398 50.72 10.73 -9.65
N GLY A 399 50.23 9.71 -10.35
CA GLY A 399 49.07 8.91 -9.93
C GLY A 399 47.81 9.40 -10.65
N PRO A 400 46.60 9.02 -10.21
CA PRO A 400 45.40 9.41 -10.93
C PRO A 400 45.08 10.90 -10.82
N GLY A 401 45.00 11.59 -11.96
CA GLY A 401 44.62 13.00 -12.04
C GLY A 401 45.31 13.69 -13.19
N THR A 402 45.21 15.02 -13.28
CA THR A 402 46.00 15.81 -14.22
C THR A 402 47.21 16.38 -13.48
N ASP A 403 48.38 15.79 -13.70
CA ASP A 403 49.59 16.12 -12.93
C ASP A 403 50.59 16.99 -13.71
N LEU A 404 51.36 17.77 -12.97
CA LEU A 404 52.50 18.52 -13.48
C LEU A 404 53.78 17.99 -12.83
N LEU A 405 54.60 17.28 -13.61
CA LEU A 405 55.79 16.59 -13.14
C LEU A 405 57.05 17.28 -13.67
N TYR A 406 57.87 17.78 -12.73
CA TYR A 406 59.14 18.45 -13.00
C TYR A 406 60.24 17.69 -12.28
N GLY A 407 61.11 17.00 -13.03
CA GLY A 407 62.26 16.29 -12.44
C GLY A 407 63.24 17.29 -11.82
N GLY A 408 63.70 18.24 -12.65
CA GLY A 408 64.65 19.26 -12.23
C GLY A 408 66.04 18.92 -12.75
N ALA A 409 67.08 19.21 -11.97
CA ALA A 409 68.45 18.96 -12.39
C ALA A 409 68.92 17.57 -11.97
N GLY A 410 69.31 16.75 -12.95
CA GLY A 410 69.82 15.40 -12.73
C GLY A 410 69.05 14.39 -13.58
N ALA A 411 69.37 13.10 -13.45
CA ALA A 411 68.77 12.08 -14.30
C ALA A 411 67.50 11.53 -13.65
N ASP A 412 66.34 12.04 -14.05
CA ASP A 412 65.07 11.77 -13.39
C ASP A 412 64.24 10.67 -14.06
N ARG A 413 63.36 10.04 -13.29
CA ARG A 413 62.47 8.98 -13.77
C ARG A 413 61.01 9.29 -13.45
N PHE A 414 60.18 9.40 -14.48
CA PHE A 414 58.73 9.61 -14.37
C PHE A 414 58.02 8.28 -14.58
N VAL A 415 57.41 7.72 -13.53
CA VAL A 415 56.92 6.34 -13.53
C VAL A 415 55.40 6.29 -13.58
N PHE A 416 54.86 5.54 -14.54
CA PHE A 416 53.45 5.18 -14.62
C PHE A 416 53.29 3.70 -14.28
N GLN A 417 52.45 3.39 -13.30
CA GLN A 417 52.25 2.05 -12.75
C GLN A 417 50.98 1.39 -13.29
N SER A 418 50.00 2.20 -13.72
CA SER A 418 48.74 1.71 -14.29
C SER A 418 48.14 2.68 -15.31
N LEU A 419 47.18 2.21 -16.12
CA LEU A 419 46.43 3.08 -17.04
C LEU A 419 45.61 4.17 -16.30
N ALA A 420 45.34 3.99 -15.01
CA ALA A 420 44.62 4.98 -14.21
C ALA A 420 45.50 6.15 -13.77
N ASP A 421 46.82 6.04 -13.92
CA ASP A 421 47.79 7.08 -13.55
C ASP A 421 47.91 8.16 -14.64
N PHE A 422 47.24 8.00 -15.78
CA PHE A 422 47.21 9.02 -16.83
C PHE A 422 46.03 9.95 -16.65
N GLY A 423 46.28 11.25 -16.76
CA GLY A 423 45.23 12.26 -16.85
C GLY A 423 44.26 12.03 -18.03
N PRO A 424 43.01 12.53 -17.92
CA PRO A 424 42.03 12.36 -18.97
C PRO A 424 42.50 13.02 -20.27
N ALA A 425 42.11 12.50 -21.43
CA ALA A 425 42.53 13.05 -22.74
C ALA A 425 42.20 14.56 -22.94
N SER A 426 41.21 15.09 -22.23
CA SER A 426 40.88 16.53 -22.22
C SER A 426 41.84 17.40 -21.39
N ALA A 427 42.58 16.80 -20.47
CA ALA A 427 43.54 17.43 -19.57
C ALA A 427 44.63 16.38 -19.20
N PRO A 428 45.50 16.01 -20.15
CA PRO A 428 46.55 15.02 -19.93
C PRO A 428 47.65 15.56 -19.02
N ASP A 429 48.43 14.66 -18.41
CA ASP A 429 49.57 15.02 -17.57
C ASP A 429 50.64 15.78 -18.36
N TYR A 430 51.42 16.58 -17.65
CA TYR A 430 52.57 17.28 -18.19
C TYR A 430 53.86 16.81 -17.52
N ILE A 431 54.84 16.44 -18.34
CA ILE A 431 56.18 16.05 -17.91
C ILE A 431 57.20 16.99 -18.53
N GLU A 432 58.03 17.64 -17.72
CA GLU A 432 59.21 18.35 -18.24
C GLU A 432 60.41 17.41 -18.34
N LEU A 433 61.03 17.33 -19.52
CA LEU A 433 62.31 16.65 -19.70
C LEU A 433 63.39 17.69 -20.02
N ILE A 434 64.46 17.69 -19.24
CA ILE A 434 65.60 18.58 -19.48
C ILE A 434 66.58 17.90 -20.43
N ALA A 435 66.84 18.58 -21.55
CA ALA A 435 67.66 18.02 -22.61
C ALA A 435 69.12 17.83 -22.16
N GLY A 436 69.54 16.57 -22.04
CA GLY A 436 70.92 16.19 -21.71
C GLY A 436 71.13 15.67 -20.30
N ASP A 437 70.11 15.73 -19.44
CA ASP A 437 70.24 15.37 -18.02
C ASP A 437 70.01 13.87 -17.75
N GLY A 438 69.42 13.16 -18.72
CA GLY A 438 69.27 11.70 -18.68
C GLY A 438 67.86 11.22 -18.35
N ASP A 439 66.89 12.13 -18.34
CA ASP A 439 65.50 11.85 -17.95
C ASP A 439 64.83 10.75 -18.77
N GLN A 440 64.07 9.91 -18.07
CA GLN A 440 63.33 8.80 -18.66
C GLN A 440 61.88 8.74 -18.19
N ILE A 441 60.98 8.48 -19.12
CA ILE A 441 59.58 8.17 -18.86
C ILE A 441 59.44 6.66 -18.83
N ASP A 442 59.07 6.13 -17.67
CA ASP A 442 58.95 4.72 -17.42
C ASP A 442 57.52 4.23 -17.58
N LEU A 443 57.31 3.48 -18.65
CA LEU A 443 56.05 2.83 -19.02
C LEU A 443 56.15 1.32 -18.85
N SER A 444 57.20 0.79 -18.20
CA SER A 444 57.45 -0.66 -18.15
C SER A 444 56.42 -1.45 -17.35
N ALA A 445 55.63 -0.79 -16.51
CA ALA A 445 54.53 -1.41 -15.77
C ALA A 445 53.19 -1.37 -16.53
N ILE A 446 53.12 -0.64 -17.65
CA ILE A 446 51.91 -0.55 -18.47
C ILE A 446 51.93 -1.66 -19.51
N ASP A 447 50.91 -2.50 -19.51
CA ASP A 447 50.79 -3.56 -20.50
C ASP A 447 50.43 -2.98 -21.87
N ALA A 448 51.34 -3.14 -22.83
CA ALA A 448 51.18 -2.61 -24.18
C ALA A 448 50.15 -3.38 -25.02
N ASN A 449 49.66 -4.55 -24.58
CA ASN A 449 48.63 -5.30 -25.29
C ASN A 449 47.69 -6.10 -24.37
N SER A 450 46.65 -5.45 -23.87
CA SER A 450 45.69 -6.08 -22.96
C SER A 450 44.88 -7.26 -23.57
N LEU A 451 45.03 -7.54 -24.86
CA LEU A 451 44.32 -8.64 -25.56
C LEU A 451 45.06 -9.97 -25.48
N ILE A 452 46.33 -10.00 -25.05
CA ILE A 452 47.11 -11.24 -24.91
C ILE A 452 47.61 -11.41 -23.48
N SER A 453 47.84 -12.66 -23.07
CA SER A 453 48.25 -12.95 -21.70
C SER A 453 49.74 -12.66 -21.48
N GLY A 454 50.05 -11.93 -20.41
CA GLY A 454 51.41 -11.54 -20.01
C GLY A 454 51.57 -10.02 -20.04
N MET A 455 52.72 -9.48 -19.64
CA MET A 455 53.04 -8.06 -19.82
C MET A 455 53.77 -7.88 -21.15
N GLN A 456 53.36 -6.89 -21.96
CA GLN A 456 54.02 -6.57 -23.23
C GLN A 456 54.67 -5.20 -23.18
N GLY A 457 55.80 -5.06 -23.88
CA GLY A 457 56.46 -3.77 -24.08
C GLY A 457 55.96 -2.98 -25.28
N PHE A 458 56.06 -1.66 -25.20
CA PHE A 458 55.69 -0.74 -26.28
C PHE A 458 56.74 -0.71 -27.40
N THR A 459 56.27 -0.51 -28.62
CA THR A 459 57.09 -0.17 -29.78
C THR A 459 57.00 1.32 -30.07
N PHE A 460 58.11 2.04 -29.89
CA PHE A 460 58.18 3.47 -30.21
C PHE A 460 58.31 3.70 -31.72
N ILE A 461 57.30 4.33 -32.33
CA ILE A 461 57.24 4.60 -33.78
C ILE A 461 57.53 6.07 -34.13
N GLY A 462 57.96 6.88 -33.16
CA GLY A 462 58.28 8.28 -33.35
C GLY A 462 57.06 9.12 -33.74
N THR A 463 57.10 9.75 -34.91
CA THR A 463 55.99 10.58 -35.45
C THR A 463 55.06 9.82 -36.40
N GLY A 464 55.25 8.50 -36.55
CA GLY A 464 54.40 7.65 -37.38
C GLY A 464 52.96 7.60 -36.85
N ALA A 465 51.99 7.38 -37.74
CA ALA A 465 50.60 7.12 -37.35
C ALA A 465 50.43 5.67 -36.87
N PHE A 466 49.43 5.42 -36.02
CA PHE A 466 49.05 4.06 -35.65
C PHE A 466 48.65 3.24 -36.89
N THR A 467 49.04 1.97 -36.91
CA THR A 467 48.85 1.05 -38.05
C THR A 467 47.91 -0.10 -37.73
N GLY A 468 47.11 0.02 -36.67
CA GLY A 468 46.24 -1.06 -36.17
C GLY A 468 47.01 -2.23 -35.55
N GLN A 469 48.20 -1.96 -35.00
CA GLN A 469 48.95 -2.92 -34.19
C GLN A 469 48.93 -2.41 -32.76
N ALA A 470 48.53 -3.28 -31.82
CA ALA A 470 48.60 -2.98 -30.39
C ALA A 470 50.05 -2.74 -29.95
N GLY A 471 50.22 -1.92 -28.92
CA GLY A 471 51.49 -1.58 -28.30
C GLY A 471 52.29 -0.52 -29.05
N GLN A 472 51.67 0.28 -29.91
CA GLN A 472 52.35 1.38 -30.59
C GLN A 472 52.36 2.63 -29.72
N LEU A 473 53.54 3.24 -29.56
CA LEU A 473 53.75 4.52 -28.87
C LEU A 473 54.28 5.55 -29.86
N HIS A 474 53.60 6.68 -29.98
CA HIS A 474 54.00 7.75 -30.88
C HIS A 474 53.91 9.12 -30.23
N TYR A 475 54.42 10.15 -30.91
CA TYR A 475 54.22 11.52 -30.48
C TYR A 475 53.87 12.46 -31.64
N GLN A 476 53.13 13.52 -31.32
CA GLN A 476 52.80 14.60 -32.22
C GLN A 476 53.43 15.90 -31.71
N ARG A 477 54.06 16.66 -32.61
CA ARG A 477 54.66 17.95 -32.26
C ARG A 477 53.57 19.00 -32.02
N GLY A 478 53.63 19.67 -30.86
CA GLY A 478 52.73 20.78 -30.55
C GLY A 478 52.91 21.96 -31.49
N THR A 479 51.84 22.73 -31.69
CA THR A 479 51.80 23.88 -32.62
C THR A 479 52.64 25.09 -32.18
N GLN A 480 53.07 25.15 -30.92
CA GLN A 480 53.83 26.29 -30.36
C GLN A 480 55.34 26.04 -30.15
N GLY A 481 55.85 24.85 -30.48
CA GLY A 481 57.25 24.49 -30.27
C GLY A 481 57.59 24.30 -28.79
N GLY A 482 58.20 23.16 -28.44
CA GLY A 482 58.63 22.86 -27.07
C GLY A 482 57.76 21.88 -26.28
N THR A 483 56.57 21.51 -26.80
CA THR A 483 55.76 20.41 -26.23
C THR A 483 55.41 19.36 -27.28
N GLN A 484 55.28 18.11 -26.83
CA GLN A 484 54.96 16.94 -27.65
C GLN A 484 53.85 16.15 -26.96
N LEU A 485 52.74 15.88 -27.67
CA LEU A 485 51.69 15.01 -27.18
C LEU A 485 52.09 13.57 -27.49
N VAL A 486 52.40 12.78 -26.46
CA VAL A 486 52.66 11.35 -26.57
C VAL A 486 51.34 10.62 -26.47
N SER A 487 51.15 9.57 -27.27
CA SER A 487 49.94 8.75 -27.27
C SER A 487 50.28 7.30 -27.54
N ALA A 488 49.54 6.39 -26.94
CA ALA A 488 49.71 4.97 -27.13
C ALA A 488 48.40 4.28 -27.51
N ASP A 489 48.50 3.29 -28.40
CA ASP A 489 47.42 2.37 -28.76
C ASP A 489 47.79 0.98 -28.20
N THR A 490 47.08 0.55 -27.16
CA THR A 490 47.27 -0.71 -26.44
C THR A 490 46.38 -1.84 -26.96
N ASN A 491 45.35 -1.54 -27.76
CA ASN A 491 44.36 -2.54 -28.19
C ASN A 491 44.33 -2.77 -29.72
N GLY A 492 45.05 -1.96 -30.49
CA GLY A 492 45.19 -2.08 -31.94
C GLY A 492 44.04 -1.46 -32.75
N ASP A 493 43.17 -0.65 -32.14
CA ASP A 493 42.04 -0.01 -32.83
C ASP A 493 42.43 1.28 -33.59
N SER A 494 43.72 1.63 -33.59
CA SER A 494 44.29 2.83 -34.18
C SER A 494 43.87 4.14 -33.51
N LYS A 495 43.40 4.09 -32.26
CA LYS A 495 43.12 5.26 -31.43
C LYS A 495 44.00 5.26 -30.17
N PRO A 496 44.28 6.45 -29.61
CA PRO A 496 44.94 6.55 -28.32
C PRO A 496 44.08 5.96 -27.20
N ASP A 497 44.66 5.06 -26.41
CA ASP A 497 44.10 4.58 -25.14
C ASP A 497 44.52 5.47 -23.96
N PHE A 498 45.72 6.05 -24.02
CA PHE A 498 46.18 7.07 -23.08
C PHE A 498 47.08 8.10 -23.77
N GLN A 499 47.20 9.27 -23.15
CA GLN A 499 47.99 10.40 -23.66
C GLN A 499 48.62 11.18 -22.51
N PHE A 500 49.81 11.74 -22.74
CA PHE A 500 50.47 12.71 -21.86
C PHE A 500 51.28 13.71 -22.69
N VAL A 501 51.52 14.89 -22.12
CA VAL A 501 52.29 15.97 -22.74
C VAL A 501 53.70 15.97 -22.19
N VAL A 502 54.67 16.09 -23.08
CA VAL A 502 56.08 16.21 -22.72
C VAL A 502 56.63 17.55 -23.18
N GLY A 503 57.12 18.34 -22.23
CA GLY A 503 57.94 19.52 -22.45
C GLY A 503 59.35 19.13 -22.89
N ALA A 504 59.54 18.96 -24.20
CA ALA A 504 60.85 18.68 -24.80
C ALA A 504 60.87 19.13 -26.28
N SER A 505 62.05 19.52 -26.78
CA SER A 505 62.23 19.92 -28.18
C SER A 505 62.26 18.73 -29.16
N THR A 506 62.73 17.57 -28.72
CA THR A 506 62.75 16.31 -29.49
C THR A 506 62.63 15.10 -28.58
N LEU A 507 61.80 14.12 -28.95
CA LEU A 507 61.72 12.82 -28.28
C LEU A 507 62.35 11.70 -29.11
N THR A 508 63.06 10.80 -28.43
CA THR A 508 63.66 9.59 -28.99
C THR A 508 63.27 8.38 -28.15
N ALA A 509 63.51 7.16 -28.66
CA ALA A 509 63.26 5.94 -27.90
C ALA A 509 64.04 5.89 -26.56
N ASN A 510 65.19 6.57 -26.47
CA ASN A 510 66.01 6.58 -25.25
C ASN A 510 65.38 7.35 -24.09
N ASN A 511 64.40 8.23 -24.38
CA ASN A 511 63.64 8.94 -23.36
C ASN A 511 62.60 8.05 -22.68
N PHE A 512 62.42 6.80 -23.15
CA PHE A 512 61.40 5.90 -22.63
C PHE A 512 61.99 4.58 -22.16
N ILE A 513 61.37 4.03 -21.12
CA ILE A 513 61.57 2.65 -20.70
C ILE A 513 60.26 1.93 -20.98
N LEU A 514 60.27 1.06 -21.99
CA LEU A 514 59.06 0.57 -22.66
C LEU A 514 58.60 -0.82 -22.24
N GLY A 515 59.24 -1.45 -21.24
CA GLY A 515 58.99 -2.86 -20.91
C GLY A 515 59.69 -3.83 -21.89
N SER A 516 59.55 -5.14 -21.64
CA SER A 516 60.22 -6.21 -22.40
C SER A 516 59.24 -7.19 -23.03
#